data_AF-A0A9X3PN99-F1
#
_entry.id   AF-A0A9X3PN99-F1
#
_cell.length_a   1.000
_cell.length_b   1.000
_cell.length_c   1.000
_cell.angle_alpha   90.00
_cell.angle_beta   90.00
_cell.angle_gamma   90.00
#
_symmetry.space_group_name_H-M   'P 1'
#
loop_
_entity.id
_entity.type
_entity.pdbx_description
1 polymer ?
#
loop_
_entity_poly.entity_id
_entity_poly.type
_entity_poly.pdbx_seq_one_letter_code
_entity_poly.pdbx_strand_id
1 'polypeptide(L)'
;MTNARHAELGDIEELVRLREVMFSSFAGLSSTGDDAWKASAAEILLRRMSEDKPTIGITVIDAPDGSGALAACAVGTISERLPGPHNPTARYG
;
A
#
# COMPACT_ATOMS: atom_id res chain seq x y z
N MET A 1 -5.17 -22.76 3.67
CA MET A 1 -4.32 -22.21 2.60
C MET A 1 -4.54 -20.72 2.58
N THR A 2 -3.48 -19.92 2.60
CA THR A 2 -3.58 -18.46 2.56
C THR A 2 -3.53 -18.02 1.11
N ASN A 3 -4.59 -17.36 0.62
CA ASN A 3 -4.71 -16.95 -0.77
C ASN A 3 -3.96 -15.62 -1.00
N ALA A 4 -3.17 -15.54 -2.06
CA ALA A 4 -2.50 -14.31 -2.46
C ALA A 4 -3.21 -13.74 -3.69
N ARG A 5 -3.60 -12.46 -3.62
CA ARG A 5 -4.33 -11.76 -4.70
C ARG A 5 -3.87 -10.32 -4.82
N HIS A 6 -4.22 -9.69 -5.94
CA HIS A 6 -4.09 -8.23 -6.05
C HIS A 6 -5.08 -7.54 -5.11
N ALA A 7 -4.64 -6.43 -4.52
CA ALA A 7 -5.51 -5.60 -3.70
C ALA A 7 -6.57 -4.92 -4.58
N GLU A 8 -7.76 -4.79 -4.01
CA GLU A 8 -8.89 -4.04 -4.56
C GLU A 8 -9.14 -2.78 -3.71
N LEU A 9 -9.96 -1.84 -4.20
CA LEU A 9 -10.26 -0.61 -3.45
C LEU A 9 -10.91 -0.88 -2.09
N GLY A 10 -11.61 -2.01 -1.93
CA GLY A 10 -12.18 -2.44 -0.64
C GLY A 10 -11.12 -2.79 0.42
N ASP A 11 -9.88 -3.05 0.03
CA ASP A 11 -8.80 -3.42 0.95
C ASP A 11 -8.12 -2.20 1.62
N ILE A 12 -8.47 -0.97 1.22
CA ILE A 12 -7.74 0.25 1.63
C ILE A 12 -7.68 0.39 3.16
N GLU A 13 -8.77 0.14 3.87
CA GLU A 13 -8.79 0.22 5.33
C GLU A 13 -7.85 -0.80 5.97
N GLU A 14 -7.84 -2.03 5.49
CA GLU A 14 -6.95 -3.09 5.96
C GLU A 14 -5.48 -2.84 5.61
N LEU A 15 -5.19 -2.22 4.46
CA LEU A 15 -3.84 -1.79 4.10
C LEU A 15 -3.31 -0.71 5.05
N VAL A 16 -4.16 0.23 5.46
CA VAL A 16 -3.80 1.25 6.46
C VAL A 16 -3.59 0.61 7.83
N ARG A 17 -4.45 -0.32 8.25
CA ARG A 17 -4.29 -1.09 9.49
C ARG A 17 -2.99 -1.89 9.50
N LEU A 18 -2.65 -2.60 8.41
CA LEU A 18 -1.40 -3.35 8.30
C LEU A 18 -0.17 -2.42 8.35
N ARG A 19 -0.27 -1.21 7.81
CA ARG A 19 0.79 -0.19 7.93
C ARG A 19 0.96 0.29 9.38
N GLU A 20 -0.12 0.42 10.13
CA GLU A 20 -0.07 0.70 11.57
C GLU A 20 0.58 -0.45 12.34
N VAL A 21 0.22 -1.70 12.06
CA VAL A 21 0.86 -2.89 12.65
C VAL A 21 2.37 -2.88 12.36
N MET A 22 2.75 -2.58 11.12
CA MET A 22 4.16 -2.43 10.73
C MET A 22 4.86 -1.37 11.58
N PHE A 23 4.31 -0.16 11.72
CA PHE A 23 4.91 0.90 12.53
C PHE A 23 4.98 0.58 14.02
N SER A 24 3.95 -0.08 14.57
CA SER A 24 3.94 -0.49 15.98
C SER A 24 5.05 -1.49 16.32
N SER A 25 5.57 -2.20 15.31
CA SER A 25 6.67 -3.16 15.44
C SER A 25 8.06 -2.51 15.38
N PHE A 26 8.16 -1.24 14.97
CA PHE A 26 9.42 -0.50 14.90
C PHE A 26 9.59 0.44 16.11
N ALA A 27 10.64 0.23 16.90
CA ALA A 27 10.97 1.12 18.01
C ALA A 27 11.19 2.57 17.51
N GLY A 28 10.47 3.52 18.10
CA GLY A 28 10.57 4.95 17.74
C GLY A 28 9.66 5.42 16.61
N LEU A 29 8.88 4.51 15.99
CA LEU A 29 7.81 4.84 15.04
C LEU A 29 6.41 4.57 15.61
N SER A 30 6.32 4.22 16.90
CA SER A 30 5.06 4.12 17.63
C SER A 30 4.35 5.47 17.71
N SER A 31 3.01 5.44 17.64
CA SER A 31 2.11 6.59 17.47
C SER A 31 2.56 7.87 18.19
N THR A 32 2.58 8.97 17.45
CA THR A 32 2.76 10.34 17.98
C THR A 32 1.50 10.87 18.68
N GLY A 33 0.42 10.09 18.73
CA GLY A 33 -0.92 10.52 19.14
C GLY A 33 -1.73 11.18 18.02
N ASP A 34 -1.16 11.33 16.83
CA ASP A 34 -1.83 11.88 15.65
C ASP A 34 -2.03 10.78 14.59
N ASP A 35 -3.31 10.48 14.32
CA ASP A 35 -3.74 9.47 13.34
C ASP A 35 -4.09 10.08 11.97
N ALA A 36 -3.84 11.38 11.73
CA ALA A 36 -4.10 12.04 10.44
C ALA A 36 -3.38 11.38 9.25
N TRP A 37 -2.26 10.69 9.51
CA TRP A 37 -1.54 9.93 8.50
C TRP A 37 -2.37 8.76 7.94
N LYS A 38 -3.31 8.19 8.71
CA LYS A 38 -4.16 7.07 8.28
C LYS A 38 -5.12 7.53 7.17
N ALA A 39 -5.77 8.68 7.38
CA ALA A 39 -6.63 9.30 6.37
C ALA A 39 -5.83 9.69 5.12
N SER A 40 -4.66 10.32 5.30
CA SER A 40 -3.77 10.67 4.18
C SER A 40 -3.29 9.44 3.40
N ALA A 41 -3.01 8.33 4.09
CA ALA A 41 -2.62 7.07 3.46
C ALA A 41 -3.78 6.47 2.65
N ALA A 42 -5.00 6.47 3.20
CA ALA A 42 -6.19 6.00 2.50
C ALA A 42 -6.48 6.83 1.23
N GLU A 43 -6.37 8.16 1.30
CA GLU A 43 -6.54 9.05 0.15
C GLU A 43 -5.50 8.78 -0.95
N ILE A 44 -4.23 8.57 -0.58
CA ILE A 44 -3.17 8.24 -1.54
C ILE A 44 -3.42 6.87 -2.18
N LEU A 45 -3.80 5.86 -1.40
CA LEU A 45 -4.12 4.52 -1.90
C LEU A 45 -5.29 4.59 -2.87
N LEU A 46 -6.40 5.21 -2.47
CA LEU A 46 -7.59 5.39 -3.32
C LEU A 46 -7.21 6.04 -4.64
N ARG A 47 -6.49 7.17 -4.59
CA ARG A 47 -6.10 7.92 -5.77
C ARG A 47 -5.22 7.11 -6.70
N ARG A 48 -4.16 6.45 -6.19
CA ARG A 48 -3.19 5.73 -7.02
C ARG A 48 -3.70 4.39 -7.55
N MET A 49 -4.51 3.68 -6.77
CA MET A 49 -5.13 2.42 -7.20
C MET A 49 -6.23 2.63 -8.24
N SER A 50 -6.82 3.83 -8.29
CA SER A 50 -7.87 4.20 -9.24
C SER A 50 -7.36 4.83 -10.54
N GLU A 51 -6.04 4.99 -10.72
CA GLU A 51 -5.45 5.48 -11.97
C GLU A 51 -5.69 4.46 -13.10
N ASP A 52 -6.02 4.90 -14.31
CA ASP A 52 -6.13 4.01 -15.50
C ASP A 52 -4.87 3.17 -15.74
N LYS A 53 -3.71 3.71 -15.35
CA LYS A 53 -2.42 3.04 -15.36
C LYS A 53 -1.79 3.20 -13.98
N PRO A 54 -2.13 2.34 -13.00
CA PRO A 54 -1.68 2.49 -11.62
C PRO A 54 -0.16 2.54 -11.51
N THR A 55 0.31 3.55 -10.79
CA THR A 55 1.71 3.67 -10.39
C THR A 55 2.01 2.97 -9.05
N ILE A 56 1.04 2.21 -8.53
CA ILE A 56 1.17 1.40 -7.33
C ILE A 56 0.66 -0.02 -7.62
N GLY A 57 1.41 -1.02 -7.17
CA GLY A 57 1.02 -2.43 -7.23
C GLY A 57 1.00 -3.01 -5.83
N ILE A 58 -0.09 -3.66 -5.45
CA ILE A 58 -0.26 -4.22 -4.11
C ILE A 58 -0.74 -5.67 -4.21
N THR A 59 -0.03 -6.55 -3.52
CA THR A 59 -0.43 -7.94 -3.32
C THR A 59 -0.81 -8.13 -1.86
N VAL A 60 -1.94 -8.76 -1.61
CA VAL A 60 -2.48 -9.01 -0.28
C VAL A 60 -2.65 -10.49 -0.03
N ILE A 61 -2.62 -10.86 1.25
CA ILE A 61 -2.85 -12.20 1.74
C ILE A 61 -4.03 -12.12 2.72
N ASP A 62 -5.13 -12.81 2.41
CA ASP A 62 -6.32 -12.85 3.27
C ASP A 62 -6.03 -13.58 4.59
N ALA A 63 -6.65 -13.14 5.69
CA ALA A 63 -6.58 -13.84 6.96
C ALA A 63 -7.30 -15.20 6.87
N PRO A 64 -6.72 -16.28 7.42
CA PRO A 64 -7.29 -17.62 7.29
C PRO A 64 -8.54 -17.85 8.17
N ASP A 65 -8.93 -16.89 9.00
CA ASP A 65 -10.03 -16.99 9.97
C ASP A 65 -11.41 -16.66 9.39
N GLY A 66 -11.49 -16.26 8.11
CA GLY A 66 -12.75 -15.94 7.44
C GLY A 66 -13.36 -14.59 7.85
N SER A 67 -12.62 -13.75 8.57
CA SER A 67 -13.05 -12.40 8.97
C SER A 67 -13.15 -11.41 7.80
N GLY A 68 -12.49 -11.72 6.67
CA GLY A 68 -12.27 -10.78 5.57
C GLY A 68 -11.10 -9.81 5.81
N ALA A 69 -10.40 -9.92 6.95
CA ALA A 69 -9.20 -9.14 7.23
C ALA A 69 -8.01 -9.60 6.37
N LEU A 70 -6.98 -8.77 6.29
CA LEU A 70 -5.71 -9.11 5.65
C LEU A 70 -4.65 -9.51 6.69
N ALA A 71 -3.95 -10.61 6.41
CA ALA A 71 -2.84 -11.08 7.23
C ALA A 71 -1.50 -10.41 6.85
N ALA A 72 -1.31 -10.10 5.56
CA ALA A 72 -0.09 -9.46 5.06
C ALA A 72 -0.35 -8.72 3.76
N CYS A 73 0.53 -7.78 3.44
CA CYS A 73 0.57 -7.12 2.14
C CYS A 73 2.00 -6.83 1.69
N ALA A 74 2.22 -6.74 0.39
CA ALA A 74 3.42 -6.20 -0.23
C ALA A 74 3.04 -5.06 -1.18
N VAL A 75 3.72 -3.92 -1.05
CA VAL A 75 3.43 -2.70 -1.83
C VAL A 75 4.65 -2.31 -2.64
N GLY A 76 4.51 -2.19 -3.95
CA GLY A 76 5.48 -1.62 -4.87
C GLY A 76 4.96 -0.30 -5.46
N THR A 77 5.85 0.67 -5.68
CA THR A 77 5.50 1.96 -6.32
C THR A 77 6.42 2.21 -7.49
N ILE A 78 5.84 2.58 -8.62
CA ILE A 78 6.56 3.08 -9.79
C ILE A 78 6.62 4.59 -9.69
N SER A 79 7.82 5.15 -9.62
CA SER A 79 8.07 6.58 -9.68
C SER A 79 8.57 6.98 -11.06
N GLU A 80 8.29 8.23 -11.46
CA GLU A 80 8.70 8.80 -12.73
C GLU A 80 9.45 10.12 -12.50
N ARG A 81 10.51 10.35 -13.29
CA ARG A 81 11.24 11.62 -13.36
C ARG A 81 11.21 12.15 -14.81
N LEU A 82 11.78 13.33 -15.04
CA LEU A 82 11.97 13.82 -16.41
C LEU A 82 12.90 12.87 -17.20
N PRO A 83 12.49 12.42 -18.41
CA PRO A 83 13.27 11.49 -19.22
C PRO A 83 14.53 12.13 -19.81
N GLY A 84 15.50 11.27 -20.13
CA GLY A 84 16.74 11.66 -20.79
C GLY A 84 17.13 10.65 -21.88
N PRO A 85 18.12 10.96 -22.72
CA PRO A 85 18.51 10.12 -23.86
C PRO A 85 18.87 8.67 -23.50
N HIS A 86 19.36 8.44 -22.27
CA HIS A 86 19.76 7.11 -21.78
C HIS A 86 18.70 6.43 -20.90
N ASN A 87 17.60 7.10 -20.60
CA ASN A 87 16.45 6.52 -19.92
C ASN A 87 15.16 7.20 -20.44
N PRO A 88 14.63 6.72 -21.59
CA PRO A 88 13.49 7.35 -22.25
C PRO A 88 12.18 7.25 -21.46
N THR A 89 12.06 6.26 -20.57
CA THR A 89 10.86 6.10 -19.74
C THR A 89 10.96 6.84 -18.42
N ALA A 90 12.18 7.02 -17.89
CA ALA A 90 12.46 7.58 -16.57
C ALA A 90 11.62 7.01 -15.42
N ARG A 91 11.19 5.75 -15.58
CA ARG A 91 10.44 4.98 -14.57
C ARG A 91 11.37 4.09 -13.76
N TYR A 92 11.11 3.98 -12.46
CA TYR A 92 11.83 3.10 -11.53
C TYR A 92 10.91 2.67 -10.39
N GLY A 93 11.19 1.55 -9.74
CA GLY A 93 10.41 0.99 -8.64
C GLY A 93 11.13 -0.18 -7.98
#